data_AF-A0A2G9GA65-F1
#
_entry.id   AF-A0A2G9GA65-F1
#
_cell.length_a   1.000
_cell.length_b   1.000
_cell.length_c   1.000
_cell.angle_alpha   90.00
_cell.angle_beta   90.00
_cell.angle_gamma   90.00
#
_symmetry.space_group_name_H-M   'P 1'
#
loop_
_entity.id
_entity.type
_entity.pdbx_description
1 polymer ?
#
loop_
_entity_poly.entity_id
_entity_poly.type
_entity_poly.pdbx_seq_one_letter_code
_entity_poly.pdbx_strand_id
1 'polypeptide(L)'
;MWITSCSCGRFQDLRAENSPYLGFVYTSFQERATFISHGNTARLAKEHGDFKLAQICGTIAAEEKRHETAYTKIVEKLFEIDPDETVIAFADMMKKKISMPAHLMYDGRDDNLFDHFSVVAQRLGVYTAKDYADILEHLVERWKVEKLTRLSAQGHKAQDYVCGLPPKLRRLEERAQTRSKRGPRIPFSWIYDREVQL
;
A
#
# COMPACT_ATOMS: atom_id res chain seq x y z
N MET A 1 10.95 7.34 -1.67
CA MET A 1 12.01 7.60 -2.69
C MET A 1 12.59 6.34 -3.38
N TRP A 2 12.87 5.23 -2.67
CA TRP A 2 13.48 4.03 -3.30
C TRP A 2 12.59 3.30 -4.33
N ILE A 3 11.28 3.45 -4.25
CA ILE A 3 10.29 2.73 -5.09
C ILE A 3 10.19 3.35 -6.51
N THR A 4 10.66 4.58 -6.74
CA THR A 4 10.47 5.28 -8.03
C THR A 4 11.71 5.33 -8.93
N SER A 5 12.92 5.01 -8.44
CA SER A 5 14.15 5.17 -9.23
C SER A 5 14.40 4.05 -10.24
N CYS A 6 14.06 2.80 -9.92
CA CYS A 6 14.27 1.65 -10.82
C CYS A 6 13.22 1.54 -11.96
N SER A 7 12.20 2.39 -11.96
CA SER A 7 11.07 2.32 -12.90
C SER A 7 11.16 3.35 -14.05
N CYS A 8 12.22 4.18 -14.08
CA CYS A 8 12.33 5.32 -14.98
C CYS A 8 12.51 4.90 -16.45
N GLY A 9 11.38 4.64 -17.13
CA GLY A 9 11.32 4.13 -18.51
C GLY A 9 10.12 3.20 -18.76
N ARG A 10 9.56 2.56 -17.72
CA ARG A 10 8.30 1.81 -17.81
C ARG A 10 7.19 2.64 -17.18
N PHE A 11 6.43 3.36 -18.00
CA PHE A 11 5.28 4.13 -17.53
C PHE A 11 4.28 3.21 -16.82
N GLN A 12 3.93 3.55 -15.59
CA GLN A 12 2.95 2.81 -14.81
C GLN A 12 1.53 3.23 -15.20
N ASP A 13 0.71 2.29 -15.63
CA ASP A 13 -0.74 2.48 -15.60
C ASP A 13 -1.25 2.25 -14.17
N LEU A 14 -1.73 3.33 -13.55
CA LEU A 14 -2.32 3.32 -12.22
C LEU A 14 -3.73 2.69 -12.19
N ARG A 15 -4.30 2.38 -13.37
CA ARG A 15 -5.70 1.97 -13.59
C ARG A 15 -6.74 2.94 -13.01
N ALA A 16 -6.31 4.19 -12.84
CA ALA A 16 -7.12 5.30 -12.33
C ALA A 16 -7.94 5.99 -13.43
N GLU A 17 -7.80 5.59 -14.70
CA GLU A 17 -8.67 5.99 -15.82
C GLU A 17 -8.88 7.52 -15.98
N ASN A 18 -7.88 8.32 -15.57
CA ASN A 18 -7.95 9.78 -15.45
C ASN A 18 -9.07 10.30 -14.52
N SER A 19 -9.70 9.45 -13.73
CA SER A 19 -10.71 9.81 -12.73
C SER A 19 -10.04 10.36 -11.46
N PRO A 20 -10.41 11.57 -11.01
CA PRO A 20 -9.87 12.13 -9.76
C PRO A 20 -10.30 11.31 -8.54
N TYR A 21 -11.46 10.65 -8.58
CA TYR A 21 -11.93 9.78 -7.49
C TYR A 21 -10.99 8.58 -7.31
N LEU A 22 -10.71 7.85 -8.39
CA LEU A 22 -9.77 6.71 -8.39
C LEU A 22 -8.36 7.16 -8.01
N GLY A 23 -7.91 8.30 -8.55
CA GLY A 23 -6.60 8.89 -8.27
C GLY A 23 -6.41 9.25 -6.80
N PHE A 24 -7.33 9.99 -6.18
CA PHE A 24 -7.19 10.41 -4.78
C PHE A 24 -7.41 9.28 -3.77
N VAL A 25 -8.22 8.26 -4.09
CA VAL A 25 -8.27 7.01 -3.31
C VAL A 25 -6.92 6.29 -3.38
N TYR A 26 -6.34 6.16 -4.57
CA TYR A 26 -5.03 5.53 -4.77
C TYR A 26 -3.92 6.25 -4.00
N THR A 27 -3.81 7.58 -4.12
CA THR A 27 -2.76 8.34 -3.40
C THR A 27 -2.97 8.29 -1.90
N SER A 28 -4.21 8.42 -1.39
CA SER A 28 -4.49 8.27 0.05
C SER A 28 -4.00 6.93 0.60
N PHE A 29 -4.15 5.85 -0.16
CA PHE A 29 -3.67 4.52 0.22
C PHE A 29 -2.13 4.43 0.15
N GLN A 30 -1.52 4.90 -0.94
CA GLN A 30 -0.08 4.84 -1.16
C GLN A 30 0.71 5.67 -0.13
N GLU A 31 0.29 6.90 0.17
CA GLU A 31 0.98 7.75 1.15
C GLU A 31 0.96 7.13 2.57
N ARG A 32 -0.12 6.41 2.92
CA ARG A 32 -0.16 5.67 4.18
C ARG A 32 0.75 4.42 4.14
N ALA A 33 0.85 3.75 2.99
CA ALA A 33 1.75 2.62 2.79
C ALA A 33 3.24 3.04 2.85
N THR A 34 3.60 4.18 2.26
CA THR A 34 4.96 4.74 2.34
C THR A 34 5.27 5.26 3.74
N PHE A 35 4.32 5.92 4.42
CA PHE A 35 4.44 6.29 5.84
C PHE A 35 4.78 5.08 6.72
N ILE A 36 4.02 3.99 6.63
CA ILE A 36 4.25 2.76 7.40
C ILE A 36 5.61 2.15 7.05
N SER A 37 5.92 2.00 5.75
CA SER A 37 7.18 1.42 5.27
C SER A 37 8.41 2.19 5.77
N HIS A 38 8.38 3.52 5.69
CA HIS A 38 9.46 4.38 6.15
C HIS A 38 9.55 4.43 7.68
N GLY A 39 8.41 4.41 8.40
CA GLY A 39 8.39 4.29 9.86
C GLY A 39 8.97 2.98 10.38
N ASN A 40 8.61 1.85 9.78
CA ASN A 40 9.16 0.53 10.12
C ASN A 40 10.67 0.45 9.80
N THR A 41 11.10 1.00 8.67
CA THR A 41 12.53 1.06 8.30
C THR A 41 13.32 1.96 9.27
N ALA A 42 12.74 3.09 9.72
CA ALA A 42 13.35 3.94 10.74
C ALA A 42 13.55 3.21 12.08
N ARG A 43 12.55 2.41 12.49
CA ARG A 43 12.65 1.57 13.69
C ARG A 43 13.75 0.51 13.55
N LEU A 44 13.79 -0.23 12.43
CA LEU A 44 14.83 -1.21 12.17
C LEU A 44 16.23 -0.59 12.16
N ALA A 45 16.42 0.57 11.52
CA ALA A 45 17.69 1.28 11.52
C ALA A 45 18.16 1.64 12.94
N LYS A 46 17.24 2.13 13.79
CA LYS A 46 17.51 2.43 15.20
C LYS A 46 17.85 1.17 16.01
N GLU A 47 17.16 0.06 15.78
CA GLU A 47 17.43 -1.25 16.41
C GLU A 47 18.83 -1.79 16.05
N HIS A 48 19.33 -1.47 14.85
CA HIS A 48 20.70 -1.79 14.40
C HIS A 48 21.75 -0.71 14.76
N GLY A 49 21.36 0.32 15.53
CA GLY A 49 22.26 1.38 16.02
C GLY A 49 22.51 2.55 15.06
N ASP A 50 21.92 2.57 13.86
CA ASP A 50 22.05 3.69 12.93
C ASP A 50 20.96 4.74 13.17
N PHE A 51 21.25 5.65 14.10
CA PHE A 51 20.38 6.78 14.42
C PHE A 51 20.25 7.79 13.28
N LYS A 52 21.22 7.89 12.36
CA LYS A 52 21.16 8.84 11.22
C LYS A 52 20.23 8.33 10.14
N LEU A 53 20.33 7.05 9.78
CA LEU A 53 19.38 6.41 8.87
C LEU A 53 17.97 6.39 9.47
N ALA A 54 17.84 6.13 10.77
CA ALA A 54 16.56 6.24 11.46
C ALA A 54 15.95 7.66 11.36
N GLN A 55 16.76 8.71 11.53
CA GLN A 55 16.31 10.09 11.36
C GLN A 55 15.86 10.37 9.92
N ILE A 56 16.64 9.96 8.91
CA ILE A 56 16.30 10.16 7.49
C ILE A 56 14.95 9.48 7.16
N CYS A 57 14.78 8.21 7.51
CA CYS A 57 13.54 7.48 7.27
C CYS A 57 12.36 8.08 8.07
N GLY A 58 12.59 8.55 9.30
CA GLY A 58 11.58 9.22 10.12
C GLY A 58 11.14 10.57 9.56
N THR A 59 12.07 11.36 9.02
CA THR A 59 11.74 12.63 8.33
C THR A 59 10.91 12.37 7.08
N ILE A 60 11.26 11.39 6.25
CA ILE A 60 10.45 11.03 5.06
C ILE A 60 9.04 10.60 5.50
N ALA A 61 8.92 9.71 6.49
CA ALA A 61 7.62 9.29 7.00
C ALA A 61 6.75 10.47 7.51
N ALA A 62 7.37 11.50 8.11
CA ALA A 62 6.65 12.69 8.54
C ALA A 62 6.10 13.53 7.36
N GLU A 63 6.75 13.51 6.19
CA GLU A 63 6.24 14.10 4.96
C GLU A 63 5.05 13.29 4.41
N GLU A 64 5.20 11.97 4.24
CA GLU A 64 4.15 11.11 3.68
C GLU A 64 2.85 11.17 4.51
N LYS A 65 2.97 11.27 5.85
CA LYS A 65 1.81 11.48 6.73
C LYS A 65 1.07 12.80 6.46
N ARG A 66 1.77 13.86 6.02
CA ARG A 66 1.15 15.13 5.62
C ARG A 66 0.48 15.00 4.25
N HIS A 67 1.07 14.25 3.31
CA HIS A 67 0.46 13.93 2.02
C HIS A 67 -0.81 13.09 2.21
N GLU A 68 -0.76 12.03 3.03
CA GLU A 68 -1.92 11.22 3.43
C GLU A 68 -3.03 12.11 4.01
N THR A 69 -2.68 13.01 4.95
CA THR A 69 -3.65 13.93 5.57
C THR A 69 -4.29 14.90 4.56
N ALA A 70 -3.58 15.27 3.50
CA ALA A 70 -4.11 16.11 2.43
C ALA A 70 -5.06 15.32 1.51
N TYR A 71 -4.63 14.17 0.97
CA TYR A 71 -5.46 13.37 0.06
C TYR A 71 -6.70 12.78 0.75
N THR A 72 -6.57 12.31 2.00
CA THR A 72 -7.73 11.79 2.74
C THR A 72 -8.79 12.84 3.00
N LYS A 73 -8.42 14.13 3.14
CA LYS A 73 -9.38 15.25 3.21
C LYS A 73 -10.07 15.55 1.88
N ILE A 74 -9.36 15.38 0.76
CA ILE A 74 -9.97 15.53 -0.58
C ILE A 74 -11.04 14.45 -0.77
N VAL A 75 -10.73 13.19 -0.48
CA VAL A 75 -11.71 12.08 -0.59
C VAL A 75 -12.83 12.22 0.45
N GLU A 76 -12.55 12.68 1.68
CA GLU A 76 -13.59 13.03 2.66
C GLU A 76 -14.57 14.07 2.09
N LYS A 77 -14.06 15.09 1.38
CA LYS A 77 -14.92 16.09 0.74
C LYS A 77 -15.69 15.55 -0.46
N LEU A 78 -15.12 14.61 -1.22
CA LEU A 78 -15.84 13.90 -2.28
C LEU A 78 -17.00 13.07 -1.70
N PHE A 79 -16.82 12.38 -0.56
CA PHE A 79 -17.91 11.70 0.14
C PHE A 79 -19.02 12.63 0.66
N GLU A 80 -18.74 13.90 0.95
CA GLU A 80 -19.78 14.88 1.31
C GLU A 80 -20.60 15.38 0.11
N ILE A 81 -19.99 15.45 -1.08
CA ILE A 81 -20.61 16.02 -2.30
C ILE A 81 -21.31 14.93 -3.11
N ASP A 82 -20.65 13.78 -3.26
CA ASP A 82 -20.98 12.69 -4.17
C ASP A 82 -20.62 11.33 -3.53
N PRO A 83 -21.38 10.90 -2.50
CA PRO A 83 -21.08 9.68 -1.75
C PRO A 83 -21.19 8.40 -2.58
N ASP A 84 -22.01 8.39 -3.64
CA ASP A 84 -22.30 7.19 -4.42
C ASP A 84 -21.15 6.85 -5.38
N GLU A 85 -20.74 7.78 -6.24
CA GLU A 85 -19.59 7.56 -7.12
C GLU A 85 -18.29 7.41 -6.31
N THR A 86 -18.14 8.13 -5.18
CA THR A 86 -16.95 7.99 -4.32
C THR A 86 -16.84 6.60 -3.70
N VAL A 87 -17.94 5.99 -3.22
CA VAL A 87 -17.89 4.61 -2.69
C VAL A 87 -17.70 3.58 -3.81
N ILE A 88 -18.27 3.81 -4.99
CA ILE A 88 -18.09 2.96 -6.17
C ILE A 88 -16.62 2.98 -6.62
N ALA A 89 -16.01 4.16 -6.73
CA ALA A 89 -14.61 4.34 -7.06
C ALA A 89 -13.68 3.68 -6.02
N PHE A 90 -13.99 3.80 -4.72
CA PHE A 90 -13.22 3.13 -3.67
C PHE A 90 -13.30 1.59 -3.80
N ALA A 91 -14.50 1.06 -4.04
CA ALA A 91 -14.68 -0.37 -4.29
C ALA A 91 -13.99 -0.86 -5.56
N ASP A 92 -13.96 -0.07 -6.62
CA ASP A 92 -13.26 -0.39 -7.87
C ASP A 92 -11.73 -0.45 -7.67
N MET A 93 -11.14 0.55 -7.02
CA MET A 93 -9.71 0.52 -6.66
C MET A 93 -9.35 -0.70 -5.81
N MET A 94 -10.23 -1.11 -4.89
CA MET A 94 -10.02 -2.33 -4.09
C MET A 94 -10.15 -3.62 -4.91
N LYS A 95 -11.06 -3.69 -5.88
CA LYS A 95 -11.20 -4.84 -6.81
C LYS A 95 -10.00 -4.97 -7.74
N LYS A 96 -9.53 -3.84 -8.30
CA LYS A 96 -8.32 -3.76 -9.14
C LYS A 96 -7.04 -4.12 -8.36
N LYS A 97 -7.11 -4.08 -7.03
CA LYS A 97 -6.01 -4.06 -6.05
C LYS A 97 -5.16 -2.79 -6.21
N ILE A 98 -4.71 -2.22 -5.10
CA ILE A 98 -3.78 -1.10 -5.13
C ILE A 98 -2.40 -1.63 -5.58
N SER A 99 -2.14 -1.54 -6.88
CA SER A 99 -0.86 -1.96 -7.45
C SER A 99 0.26 -1.03 -7.00
N MET A 100 1.36 -1.61 -6.51
CA MET A 100 2.51 -0.84 -6.04
C MET A 100 3.22 -0.13 -7.22
N PRO A 101 3.75 1.09 -7.03
CA PRO A 101 4.38 1.82 -8.12
C PRO A 101 5.54 1.08 -8.79
N ALA A 102 6.31 0.31 -8.01
CA ALA A 102 7.42 -0.51 -8.48
C ALA A 102 7.04 -1.92 -8.96
N HIS A 103 5.76 -2.25 -9.21
CA HIS A 103 5.39 -3.63 -9.59
C HIS A 103 6.01 -4.12 -10.91
N LEU A 104 6.54 -3.22 -11.74
CA LEU A 104 7.28 -3.50 -12.98
C LEU A 104 8.81 -3.32 -12.82
N MET A 105 9.31 -3.34 -11.58
CA MET A 105 10.73 -3.18 -11.26
C MET A 105 11.57 -4.33 -11.81
N TYR A 106 12.67 -3.98 -12.47
CA TYR A 106 13.55 -4.91 -13.20
C TYR A 106 14.98 -4.39 -13.17
N ASP A 107 15.96 -5.26 -12.89
CA ASP A 107 17.38 -4.90 -12.80
C ASP A 107 18.21 -5.32 -14.03
N GLY A 108 17.56 -5.79 -15.10
CA GLY A 108 18.23 -6.31 -16.30
C GLY A 108 18.36 -7.83 -16.35
N ARG A 109 17.89 -8.57 -15.34
CA ARG A 109 18.15 -10.01 -15.21
C ARG A 109 17.13 -10.79 -14.35
N ASP A 110 16.47 -10.17 -13.37
CA ASP A 110 15.41 -10.81 -12.58
C ASP A 110 14.03 -10.25 -12.96
N ASP A 111 13.25 -11.05 -13.71
CA ASP A 111 11.89 -10.70 -14.14
C ASP A 111 10.88 -10.63 -12.97
N ASN A 112 11.20 -11.23 -11.81
CA ASN A 112 10.32 -11.28 -10.63
C ASN A 112 10.83 -10.42 -9.46
N LEU A 113 11.75 -9.48 -9.75
CA LEU A 113 12.46 -8.67 -8.76
C LEU A 113 11.54 -7.93 -7.78
N PHE A 114 10.36 -7.49 -8.23
CA PHE A 114 9.35 -6.89 -7.35
C PHE A 114 8.80 -7.90 -6.32
N ASP A 115 8.36 -9.08 -6.76
CA ASP A 115 7.81 -10.11 -5.85
C ASP A 115 8.87 -10.57 -4.85
N HIS A 116 10.10 -10.79 -5.34
CA HIS A 116 11.26 -11.09 -4.51
C HIS A 116 11.53 -10.01 -3.44
N PHE A 117 11.54 -8.73 -3.83
CA PHE A 117 11.66 -7.61 -2.91
C PHE A 117 10.50 -7.57 -1.89
N SER A 118 9.25 -7.75 -2.35
CA SER A 118 8.06 -7.72 -1.49
C SER A 118 8.07 -8.84 -0.45
N VAL A 119 8.55 -10.04 -0.79
CA VAL A 119 8.69 -11.14 0.19
C VAL A 119 9.74 -10.81 1.26
N VAL A 120 10.88 -10.20 0.88
CA VAL A 120 11.88 -9.74 1.84
C VAL A 120 11.31 -8.62 2.74
N ALA A 121 10.60 -7.65 2.17
CA ALA A 121 9.97 -6.55 2.91
C ALA A 121 8.90 -7.07 3.90
N GLN A 122 8.11 -8.07 3.51
CA GLN A 122 7.12 -8.70 4.38
C GLN A 122 7.80 -9.50 5.51
N ARG A 123 8.84 -10.30 5.23
CA ARG A 123 9.55 -11.03 6.30
C ARG A 123 10.23 -10.10 7.30
N LEU A 124 10.79 -8.98 6.85
CA LEU A 124 11.40 -7.98 7.73
C LEU A 124 10.37 -7.12 8.49
N GLY A 125 9.07 -7.26 8.21
CA GLY A 125 8.03 -6.44 8.83
C GLY A 125 8.13 -4.95 8.44
N VAL A 126 8.65 -4.66 7.23
CA VAL A 126 8.70 -3.30 6.69
C VAL A 126 7.33 -2.92 6.15
N TYR A 127 6.75 -3.78 5.30
CA TYR A 127 5.40 -3.68 4.79
C TYR A 127 4.85 -5.07 4.51
N THR A 128 3.65 -5.37 5.03
CA THR A 128 3.04 -6.70 5.03
C THR A 128 1.61 -6.68 4.48
N ALA A 129 1.08 -7.85 4.15
CA ALA A 129 -0.34 -8.00 3.83
C ALA A 129 -1.26 -7.55 4.99
N LYS A 130 -0.79 -7.62 6.25
CA LYS A 130 -1.48 -7.02 7.39
C LYS A 130 -1.57 -5.50 7.28
N ASP A 131 -0.46 -4.83 7.00
CA ASP A 131 -0.42 -3.37 6.86
C ASP A 131 -1.36 -2.90 5.75
N TYR A 132 -1.48 -3.65 4.64
CA TYR A 132 -2.48 -3.38 3.60
C TYR A 132 -3.93 -3.44 4.14
N ALA A 133 -4.26 -4.46 4.94
CA ALA A 133 -5.60 -4.58 5.54
C ALA A 133 -5.86 -3.49 6.59
N ASP A 134 -4.85 -3.13 7.38
CA ASP A 134 -4.92 -2.10 8.43
C ASP A 134 -5.02 -0.67 7.82
N ILE A 135 -4.39 -0.41 6.66
CA ILE A 135 -4.63 0.80 5.85
C ILE A 135 -6.08 0.85 5.37
N LEU A 136 -6.60 -0.26 4.83
CA LEU A 136 -7.97 -0.28 4.32
C LEU A 136 -9.00 -0.04 5.41
N GLU A 137 -8.86 -0.71 6.56
CA GLU A 137 -9.72 -0.48 7.73
C GLU A 137 -9.66 0.98 8.19
N HIS A 138 -8.46 1.56 8.27
CA HIS A 138 -8.30 2.97 8.64
C HIS A 138 -9.02 3.92 7.67
N LEU A 139 -8.92 3.70 6.35
CA LEU A 139 -9.59 4.56 5.37
C LEU A 139 -11.12 4.42 5.42
N VAL A 140 -11.63 3.20 5.65
CA VAL A 140 -13.05 2.91 5.87
C VAL A 140 -13.59 3.67 7.09
N GLU A 141 -12.86 3.64 8.22
CA GLU A 141 -13.20 4.40 9.42
C GLU A 141 -13.08 5.91 9.21
N ARG A 142 -11.97 6.36 8.59
CA ARG A 142 -11.64 7.78 8.39
C ARG A 142 -12.68 8.51 7.55
N TRP A 143 -13.18 7.85 6.52
CA TRP A 143 -14.26 8.34 5.65
C TRP A 143 -15.66 7.90 6.11
N LYS A 144 -15.76 7.15 7.22
CA LYS A 144 -17.03 6.68 7.83
C LYS A 144 -17.91 5.92 6.84
N VAL A 145 -17.31 5.09 5.98
CA VAL A 145 -17.98 4.45 4.82
C VAL A 145 -19.20 3.62 5.25
N GLU A 146 -19.14 2.93 6.39
CA GLU A 146 -20.26 2.19 6.98
C GLU A 146 -21.48 3.07 7.31
N LYS A 147 -21.27 4.37 7.57
CA LYS A 147 -22.32 5.33 7.99
C LYS A 147 -22.88 6.13 6.81
N LEU A 148 -22.44 5.88 5.58
CA LEU A 148 -23.02 6.47 4.38
C LEU A 148 -24.47 5.96 4.22
N THR A 149 -25.36 6.88 3.89
CA THR A 149 -26.80 6.62 3.68
C THR A 149 -27.25 7.28 2.39
N ARG A 150 -28.42 6.89 1.86
CA ARG A 150 -28.98 7.38 0.59
C ARG A 150 -28.09 7.05 -0.63
N LEU A 151 -27.43 5.90 -0.60
CA LEU A 151 -26.69 5.35 -1.73
C LEU A 151 -27.65 4.67 -2.71
N SER A 152 -27.22 4.51 -3.96
CA SER A 152 -27.88 3.67 -4.94
C SER A 152 -27.72 2.18 -4.60
N ALA A 153 -28.44 1.31 -5.31
CA ALA A 153 -28.25 -0.13 -5.21
C ALA A 153 -26.84 -0.59 -5.63
N GLN A 154 -26.08 0.23 -6.37
CA GLN A 154 -24.68 -0.02 -6.71
C GLN A 154 -23.74 0.50 -5.61
N GLY A 155 -24.00 1.70 -5.08
CA GLY A 155 -23.26 2.27 -3.95
C GLY A 155 -23.35 1.41 -2.70
N HIS A 156 -24.52 0.88 -2.34
CA HIS A 156 -24.66 -0.06 -1.23
C HIS A 156 -23.86 -1.36 -1.43
N LYS A 157 -23.84 -1.94 -2.64
CA LYS A 157 -22.98 -3.11 -2.94
C LYS A 157 -21.48 -2.77 -2.84
N ALA A 158 -21.09 -1.55 -3.19
CA ALA A 158 -19.73 -1.06 -3.06
C ALA A 158 -19.35 -0.85 -1.58
N GLN A 159 -20.24 -0.26 -0.79
CA GLN A 159 -20.14 -0.09 0.67
C GLN A 159 -19.95 -1.45 1.38
N ASP A 160 -20.86 -2.40 1.15
CA ASP A 160 -20.78 -3.77 1.73
C ASP A 160 -19.48 -4.49 1.35
N TYR A 161 -19.06 -4.34 0.08
CA TYR A 161 -17.82 -4.93 -0.40
C TYR A 161 -16.60 -4.37 0.34
N VAL A 162 -16.49 -3.04 0.42
CA VAL A 162 -15.36 -2.33 1.02
C VAL A 162 -15.31 -2.56 2.54
N CYS A 163 -16.40 -2.34 3.27
CA CYS A 163 -16.45 -2.57 4.72
C CYS A 163 -16.21 -4.05 5.06
N GLY A 164 -16.66 -4.98 4.22
CA GLY A 164 -16.44 -6.41 4.39
C GLY A 164 -15.07 -6.92 3.95
N LEU A 165 -14.16 -6.08 3.42
CA LEU A 165 -12.87 -6.51 2.85
C LEU A 165 -11.71 -6.64 3.86
N PRO A 166 -11.44 -5.71 4.79
CA PRO A 166 -10.38 -5.86 5.80
C PRO A 166 -10.38 -7.20 6.56
N PRO A 167 -11.51 -7.70 7.12
CA PRO A 167 -11.52 -8.97 7.84
C PRO A 167 -11.32 -10.18 6.91
N LYS A 168 -11.62 -10.06 5.60
CA LYS A 168 -11.32 -11.11 4.61
C LYS A 168 -9.83 -11.14 4.30
N LEU A 169 -9.19 -9.99 4.15
CA LEU A 169 -7.75 -9.88 3.88
C LEU A 169 -6.92 -10.43 5.04
N ARG A 170 -7.22 -10.05 6.29
CA ARG A 170 -6.54 -10.59 7.49
C ARG A 170 -6.61 -12.13 7.55
N ARG A 171 -7.81 -12.72 7.36
CA ARG A 171 -7.99 -14.18 7.34
C ARG A 171 -7.24 -14.88 6.20
N LEU A 172 -7.05 -14.21 5.06
CA LEU A 172 -6.25 -14.75 3.95
C LEU A 172 -4.76 -14.72 4.27
N GLU A 173 -4.28 -13.62 4.88
CA GLU A 173 -2.90 -13.52 5.34
C GLU A 173 -2.58 -14.55 6.43
N GLU A 174 -3.38 -14.66 7.49
CA GLU A 174 -3.16 -15.62 8.59
C GLU A 174 -2.96 -17.05 8.06
N ARG A 175 -3.76 -17.43 7.06
CA ARG A 175 -3.66 -18.73 6.36
C ARG A 175 -2.39 -18.84 5.50
N ALA A 176 -1.95 -17.75 4.87
CA ALA A 176 -0.72 -17.71 4.09
C ALA A 176 0.51 -17.81 4.99
N GLN A 177 0.57 -17.04 6.09
CA GLN A 177 1.63 -17.09 7.09
C GLN A 177 1.73 -18.48 7.73
N THR A 178 0.59 -19.08 8.11
CA THR A 178 0.55 -20.46 8.69
C THR A 178 1.10 -21.52 7.74
N ARG A 179 1.05 -21.28 6.42
CA ARG A 179 1.57 -22.18 5.37
C ARG A 179 3.01 -21.82 4.95
N SER A 180 3.54 -20.70 5.40
CA SER A 180 4.85 -20.19 5.00
C SER A 180 5.97 -20.99 5.65
N LYS A 181 6.77 -21.67 4.82
CA LYS A 181 8.12 -22.11 5.19
C LYS A 181 9.09 -21.00 4.83
N ARG A 182 10.26 -20.93 5.50
CA ARG A 182 11.39 -20.11 5.00
C ARG A 182 11.63 -20.49 3.54
N GLY A 183 11.65 -19.50 2.64
CA GLY A 183 11.77 -19.71 1.21
C GLY A 183 13.18 -20.15 0.79
N PRO A 184 13.51 -20.10 -0.51
CA PRO A 184 14.90 -20.17 -0.96
C PRO A 184 15.67 -18.92 -0.50
N ARG A 185 17.00 -18.98 -0.57
CA ARG A 185 17.84 -17.79 -0.64
C ARG A 185 18.03 -17.42 -2.11
N ILE A 186 18.05 -16.13 -2.43
CA ILE A 186 18.24 -15.63 -3.80
C ILE A 186 19.23 -14.45 -3.83
N PRO A 187 20.02 -14.28 -4.90
CA PRO A 187 20.93 -13.15 -5.07
C PRO A 187 20.17 -11.88 -5.47
N PHE A 188 20.60 -10.71 -4.96
CA PHE A 188 20.10 -9.40 -5.36
C PHE A 188 21.23 -8.52 -5.92
N SER A 189 21.01 -7.86 -7.06
CA SER A 189 22.00 -7.00 -7.75
C SER A 189 22.45 -5.85 -6.87
N TRP A 190 21.50 -5.22 -6.18
CA TRP A 190 21.70 -4.05 -5.33
C TRP A 190 22.68 -4.28 -4.17
N ILE A 191 23.01 -5.53 -3.86
CA ILE A 191 23.97 -5.91 -2.82
C ILE A 191 25.12 -6.78 -3.34
N TYR A 192 25.46 -6.66 -4.63
CA TYR A 192 26.56 -7.37 -5.29
C TYR A 192 26.39 -8.90 -5.27
N ASP A 193 25.21 -9.37 -5.67
CA ASP A 193 24.85 -10.80 -5.80
C ASP A 193 24.96 -11.63 -4.51
N ARG A 194 25.07 -10.95 -3.37
CA ARG A 194 24.90 -11.59 -2.06
C ARG A 194 23.47 -12.07 -1.91
N GLU A 195 23.32 -13.26 -1.35
CA GLU A 195 22.01 -13.89 -1.21
C GLU A 195 21.26 -13.40 0.03
N VAL A 196 19.99 -13.04 -0.14
CA VAL A 196 19.05 -12.84 0.96
C VAL A 196 18.06 -14.01 0.97
N GLN A 197 17.70 -14.46 2.16
CA GLN A 197 16.54 -15.31 2.39
C GLN A 197 15.28 -14.67 1.79
N LEU A 198 14.34 -15.47 1.27
CA LEU A 198 12.91 -15.14 1.10
C LEU A 198 12.10 -15.61 2.32
#